data_AF-A0A956TCA7-F1
#
_entry.id   AF-A0A956TCA7-F1
#
_cell.length_a   1.000
_cell.length_b   1.000
_cell.length_c   1.000
_cell.angle_alpha   90.00
_cell.angle_beta   90.00
_cell.angle_gamma   90.00
#
_symmetry.space_group_name_H-M   'P 1'
#
loop_
_entity.id
_entity.type
_entity.pdbx_description
1 polymer ?
#
loop_
_entity_poly.entity_id
_entity_poly.type
_entity_poly.pdbx_seq_one_letter_code
_entity_poly.pdbx_strand_id
1 'polypeptide(L)'
;MRARILLFFCLAVLGYGIDQVLVGWLDSPVRKVSEFGQDLVVCATGSQGLTAALGRNANGFFLQVFSGQGDRLFGPVPVEAPVAPLRCLGWREDGQAVAIASGHNVLVLEGPDWQMRRLKTDTLVREVAYRGHYLMARGTGNLHLWQASSLKVYWRLDQPYLLHSDVSRDGRWLATGCFEEGIRIFDLRTRRQALHFEQGLTPAGLDFCHQDQWLAACYRFRGRPNLDHARLYEACSGKPVGPPLEEPGLRGYAVSRDGQKVLIRSQARATVFEPLSGRKLAQNPLDTRVIDSLSPDGRWAATTPPDCRVVVLWDTQNGQVLANLSHPQAPTFIDWWSDRNLTVSGGSAAIWQLRPAGTKL
;
A
#
# COMPACT_ATOMS: atom_id res chain seq x y z
N MET A 1 -22.64 47.67 40.92
CA MET A 1 -21.79 46.50 41.28
C MET A 1 -22.18 45.17 40.61
N ARG A 2 -23.27 45.08 39.81
CA ARG A 2 -23.71 43.80 39.18
C ARG A 2 -23.30 43.57 37.72
N ALA A 3 -22.67 44.55 37.04
CA ALA A 3 -22.30 44.44 35.62
C ALA A 3 -20.85 43.98 35.37
N ARG A 4 -19.97 43.91 36.39
CA ARG A 4 -18.56 43.48 36.25
C ARG A 4 -18.34 41.98 36.49
N ILE A 5 -19.32 41.26 37.05
CA ILE A 5 -19.19 39.83 37.40
C ILE A 5 -19.56 38.93 36.21
N LEU A 6 -20.44 39.37 35.31
CA LEU A 6 -20.80 38.60 34.10
C LEU A 6 -19.70 38.61 33.03
N LEU A 7 -18.91 39.68 32.92
CA LEU A 7 -17.82 39.74 31.94
C LEU A 7 -16.64 38.80 32.29
N PHE A 8 -16.41 38.56 33.59
CA PHE A 8 -15.38 37.63 34.07
C PHE A 8 -15.78 36.16 33.90
N PHE A 9 -17.08 35.84 33.99
CA PHE A 9 -17.56 34.47 33.76
C PHE A 9 -17.55 34.08 32.26
N CYS A 10 -17.83 35.02 31.35
CA CYS A 10 -17.74 34.74 29.91
C CYS A 10 -16.30 34.53 29.42
N LEU A 11 -15.31 35.23 29.99
CA LEU A 11 -13.90 35.04 29.63
C LEU A 11 -13.31 33.73 30.20
N ALA A 12 -13.77 33.27 31.36
CA ALA A 12 -13.33 31.98 31.92
C ALA A 12 -13.89 30.77 31.16
N VAL A 13 -15.13 30.84 30.66
CA VAL A 13 -15.74 29.76 29.84
C VAL A 13 -15.15 29.73 28.42
N LEU A 14 -14.80 30.89 27.85
CA LEU A 14 -14.09 30.95 26.57
C LEU A 14 -12.64 30.48 26.69
N GLY A 15 -11.93 30.79 27.79
CA GLY A 15 -10.58 30.29 28.05
C GLY A 15 -10.53 28.76 28.23
N TYR A 16 -11.47 28.17 28.96
CA TYR A 16 -11.50 26.73 29.22
C TYR A 16 -11.85 25.89 27.97
N GLY A 17 -12.70 26.43 27.07
CA GLY A 17 -13.03 25.81 25.80
C GLY A 17 -11.90 25.92 24.76
N ILE A 18 -11.14 27.01 24.77
CA ILE A 18 -9.99 27.21 23.88
C ILE A 18 -8.80 26.37 24.35
N ASP A 19 -8.58 26.24 25.66
CA ASP A 19 -7.50 25.42 26.21
C ASP A 19 -7.72 23.91 25.95
N GLN A 20 -8.94 23.38 26.06
CA GLN A 20 -9.18 21.96 25.74
C GLN A 20 -9.05 21.66 24.23
N VAL A 21 -9.44 22.61 23.37
CA VAL A 21 -9.28 22.47 21.92
C VAL A 21 -7.81 22.60 21.51
N LEU A 22 -7.04 23.51 22.11
CA LEU A 22 -5.60 23.65 21.86
C LEU A 22 -4.78 22.50 22.46
N VAL A 23 -5.13 22.02 23.66
CA VAL A 23 -4.49 20.86 24.31
C VAL A 23 -4.79 19.57 23.53
N GLY A 24 -6.00 19.40 23.00
CA GLY A 24 -6.34 18.27 22.12
C GLY A 24 -5.57 18.26 20.78
N TRP A 25 -5.18 19.42 20.26
CA TRP A 25 -4.33 19.53 19.07
C TRP A 25 -2.86 19.20 19.33
N LEU A 26 -2.35 19.45 20.54
CA LEU A 26 -0.96 19.19 20.91
C LEU A 26 -0.68 17.70 21.22
N ASP A 27 -1.71 16.96 21.65
CA ASP A 27 -1.64 15.55 22.06
C ASP A 27 -2.15 14.53 21.02
N SER A 28 -2.36 14.96 19.77
CA SER A 28 -2.71 14.02 18.69
C SER A 28 -1.67 12.89 18.62
N PRO A 29 -2.10 11.61 18.66
CA PRO A 29 -1.20 10.45 18.55
C PRO A 29 -0.52 10.37 17.18
N VAL A 30 -0.94 11.21 16.23
CA VAL A 30 -0.40 11.30 14.87
C VAL A 30 -0.05 12.76 14.57
N ARG A 31 1.11 12.99 13.95
CA ARG A 31 1.53 14.30 13.45
C ARG A 31 1.76 14.27 11.95
N LYS A 32 1.39 15.36 11.27
CA LYS A 32 1.84 15.64 9.89
C LYS A 32 3.29 16.15 9.97
N VAL A 33 4.21 15.45 9.33
CA VAL A 33 5.64 15.80 9.30
C VAL A 33 5.92 16.82 8.22
N SER A 34 5.36 16.61 7.04
CA SER A 34 5.55 17.48 5.88
C SER A 34 4.41 17.30 4.88
N GLU A 35 4.22 18.32 4.05
CA GLU A 35 3.30 18.30 2.90
C GLU A 35 3.94 19.04 1.74
N PHE A 36 4.01 18.41 0.57
CA PHE A 36 4.80 18.91 -0.55
C PHE A 36 4.29 18.41 -1.90
N GLY A 37 4.80 19.05 -2.96
CA GLY A 37 4.45 18.73 -4.34
C GLY A 37 3.07 19.24 -4.76
N GLN A 38 2.83 19.21 -6.07
CA GLN A 38 1.58 19.62 -6.70
C GLN A 38 1.27 18.67 -7.86
N ASP A 39 -0.02 18.52 -8.17
CA ASP A 39 -0.55 17.62 -9.18
C ASP A 39 -0.09 16.15 -9.03
N LEU A 40 0.21 15.73 -7.79
CA LEU A 40 0.69 14.39 -7.49
C LEU A 40 -0.47 13.38 -7.45
N VAL A 41 -0.31 12.28 -8.16
CA VAL A 41 -1.33 11.23 -8.31
C VAL A 41 -1.02 10.02 -7.44
N VAL A 42 0.24 9.60 -7.38
CA VAL A 42 0.69 8.48 -6.55
C VAL A 42 2.07 8.78 -6.00
N CYS A 43 2.28 8.43 -4.74
CA CYS A 43 3.55 8.59 -4.06
C CYS A 43 3.91 7.28 -3.35
N ALA A 44 5.18 6.94 -3.34
CA ALA A 44 5.73 5.87 -2.53
C ALA A 44 6.94 6.40 -1.78
N THR A 45 7.10 6.01 -0.51
CA THR A 45 8.19 6.47 0.33
C THR A 45 9.08 5.31 0.73
N GLY A 46 10.39 5.46 0.52
CA GLY A 46 11.38 4.45 0.89
C GLY A 46 11.66 4.44 2.39
N SER A 47 12.38 3.42 2.85
CA SER A 47 12.78 3.25 4.26
C SER A 47 13.59 4.42 4.83
N GLN A 48 14.26 5.20 3.97
CA GLN A 48 15.02 6.39 4.33
C GLN A 48 14.17 7.69 4.37
N GLY A 49 12.86 7.60 4.14
CA GLY A 49 11.97 8.77 4.10
C GLY A 49 12.03 9.58 2.80
N LEU A 50 12.69 9.06 1.76
CA LEU A 50 12.67 9.65 0.42
C LEU A 50 11.36 9.28 -0.28
N THR A 51 10.70 10.26 -0.90
CA THR A 51 9.39 10.05 -1.54
C THR A 51 9.51 10.22 -3.04
N ALA A 52 9.22 9.16 -3.79
CA ALA A 52 9.07 9.21 -5.24
C ALA A 52 7.60 9.46 -5.55
N ALA A 53 7.33 10.37 -6.47
CA ALA A 53 5.98 10.77 -6.80
C ALA A 53 5.78 10.86 -8.31
N LEU A 54 4.65 10.33 -8.77
CA LEU A 54 4.19 10.46 -10.13
C LEU A 54 3.03 11.46 -10.14
N GLY A 55 3.18 12.54 -10.87
CA GLY A 55 2.16 13.57 -11.05
C GLY A 55 1.60 13.59 -12.47
N ARG A 56 0.50 14.33 -12.66
CA ARG A 56 -0.15 14.50 -13.96
C ARG A 56 -0.63 15.93 -14.14
N ASN A 57 -0.17 16.59 -15.19
CA ASN A 57 -0.62 17.92 -15.59
C ASN A 57 -1.10 17.93 -17.05
N ALA A 58 -1.31 19.12 -17.62
CA ALA A 58 -1.76 19.30 -18.99
C ALA A 58 -0.80 18.70 -20.05
N ASN A 59 0.48 18.58 -19.72
CA ASN A 59 1.52 18.06 -20.62
C ASN A 59 1.73 16.54 -20.49
N GLY A 60 0.99 15.87 -19.60
CA GLY A 60 1.09 14.44 -19.37
C GLY A 60 1.61 14.09 -17.97
N PHE A 61 2.20 12.89 -17.85
CA PHE A 61 2.73 12.40 -16.59
C PHE A 61 4.17 12.84 -16.38
N PHE A 62 4.53 13.09 -15.12
CA PHE A 62 5.88 13.45 -14.73
C PHE A 62 6.29 12.74 -13.44
N LEU A 63 7.60 12.56 -13.28
CA LEU A 63 8.23 11.94 -12.12
C LEU A 63 9.03 12.97 -11.33
N GLN A 64 8.91 12.93 -10.01
CA GLN A 64 9.70 13.71 -9.05
C GLN A 64 10.16 12.83 -7.89
N VAL A 65 11.25 13.24 -7.23
CA VAL A 65 11.69 12.66 -5.95
C VAL A 65 11.91 13.78 -4.94
N PHE A 66 11.48 13.55 -3.70
CA PHE A 66 11.50 14.50 -2.61
C PHE A 66 12.24 13.93 -1.38
N SER A 67 12.83 14.83 -0.58
CA SER A 67 13.29 14.55 0.77
C SER A 67 12.10 14.34 1.71
N GLY A 68 12.32 13.75 2.89
CA GLY A 68 11.27 13.64 3.91
C GLY A 68 10.73 14.98 4.42
N GLN A 69 11.50 16.07 4.24
CA GLN A 69 11.08 17.44 4.57
C GLN A 69 10.32 18.11 3.42
N GLY A 70 10.31 17.50 2.23
CA GLY A 70 9.60 17.99 1.05
C GLY A 70 10.45 18.75 0.05
N ASP A 71 11.77 18.78 0.22
CA ASP A 71 12.68 19.37 -0.77
C ASP A 71 12.70 18.51 -2.02
N ARG A 72 12.52 19.12 -3.20
CA ARG A 72 12.60 18.37 -4.46
C ARG A 72 14.05 18.06 -4.79
N LEU A 73 14.39 16.77 -4.78
CA LEU A 73 15.73 16.25 -5.07
C LEU A 73 15.93 15.88 -6.54
N PHE A 74 14.84 15.54 -7.24
CA PHE A 74 14.87 15.16 -8.66
C PHE A 74 13.59 15.58 -9.38
N GLY A 75 13.73 15.91 -10.67
CA GLY A 75 12.62 16.23 -11.56
C GLY A 75 12.02 17.64 -11.37
N PRO A 76 10.89 17.94 -12.03
CA PRO A 76 10.03 17.02 -12.78
C PRO A 76 10.66 16.54 -14.10
N VAL A 77 10.52 15.24 -14.39
CA VAL A 77 10.91 14.65 -15.69
C VAL A 77 9.68 14.02 -16.34
N PRO A 78 9.41 14.27 -17.64
CA PRO A 78 8.31 13.61 -18.36
C PRO A 78 8.47 12.10 -18.38
N VAL A 79 7.38 11.38 -18.15
CA VAL A 79 7.32 9.91 -18.24
C VAL A 79 6.09 9.48 -19.02
N GLU A 80 6.19 8.34 -19.69
CA GLU A 80 5.02 7.73 -20.33
C GLU A 80 4.00 7.34 -19.27
N ALA A 81 2.72 7.49 -19.62
CA ALA A 81 1.61 7.21 -18.71
C ALA A 81 1.66 5.75 -18.22
N PRO A 82 1.57 5.52 -16.90
CA PRO A 82 1.43 4.17 -16.38
C PRO A 82 0.03 3.63 -16.71
N VAL A 83 -0.08 2.33 -16.94
CA VAL A 83 -1.39 1.74 -17.26
C VAL A 83 -2.28 1.58 -16.03
N ALA A 84 -1.68 1.39 -14.86
CA ALA A 84 -2.36 1.36 -13.57
C ALA A 84 -1.54 2.16 -12.55
N PRO A 85 -2.04 3.30 -12.05
CA PRO A 85 -1.24 4.18 -11.18
C PRO A 85 -0.99 3.60 -9.78
N LEU A 86 -1.82 2.67 -9.30
CA LEU A 86 -1.80 2.23 -7.90
C LEU A 86 -0.66 1.25 -7.53
N ARG A 87 0.21 0.84 -8.47
CA ARG A 87 1.40 0.00 -8.19
C ARG A 87 2.55 0.27 -9.17
N CYS A 88 2.65 1.52 -9.65
CA CYS A 88 3.66 1.90 -10.64
C CYS A 88 4.98 2.39 -10.03
N LEU A 89 5.12 2.38 -8.70
CA LEU A 89 6.32 2.80 -7.98
C LEU A 89 6.74 1.70 -7.00
N GLY A 90 8.05 1.44 -6.90
CA GLY A 90 8.60 0.50 -5.93
C GLY A 90 10.00 0.88 -5.49
N TRP A 91 10.18 1.10 -4.18
CA TRP A 91 11.50 1.33 -3.59
C TRP A 91 12.23 0.03 -3.33
N ARG A 92 13.54 0.03 -3.58
CA ARG A 92 14.44 -1.00 -3.08
C ARG A 92 14.53 -0.90 -1.57
N GLU A 93 14.70 -2.03 -0.88
CA GLU A 93 14.59 -2.10 0.58
C GLU A 93 15.61 -1.21 1.32
N ASP A 94 16.77 -1.00 0.71
CA ASP A 94 17.82 -0.09 1.19
C ASP A 94 17.46 1.41 1.06
N GLY A 95 16.40 1.74 0.32
CA GLY A 95 15.97 3.11 0.04
C GLY A 95 16.87 3.87 -0.95
N GLN A 96 17.82 3.20 -1.61
CA GLN A 96 18.79 3.83 -2.50
C GLN A 96 18.39 3.82 -3.98
N ALA A 97 17.36 3.05 -4.33
CA ALA A 97 16.83 2.99 -5.68
C ALA A 97 15.30 2.95 -5.69
N VAL A 98 14.70 3.55 -6.71
CA VAL A 98 13.27 3.47 -6.97
C VAL A 98 13.01 3.07 -8.41
N ALA A 99 12.08 2.15 -8.61
CA ALA A 99 11.61 1.71 -9.91
C ALA A 99 10.23 2.32 -10.22
N ILE A 100 10.03 2.70 -11.48
CA ILE A 100 8.82 3.36 -11.97
C ILE A 100 8.35 2.67 -13.24
N ALA A 101 7.08 2.26 -13.29
CA ALA A 101 6.45 1.77 -14.52
C ALA A 101 6.17 2.96 -15.45
N SER A 102 6.66 2.90 -16.69
CA SER A 102 6.49 3.95 -17.69
C SER A 102 6.30 3.33 -19.08
N GLY A 103 5.05 3.17 -19.50
CA GLY A 103 4.69 2.52 -20.76
C GLY A 103 5.26 1.10 -20.88
N HIS A 104 6.09 0.88 -21.89
CA HIS A 104 6.82 -0.38 -22.14
C HIS A 104 8.21 -0.41 -21.47
N ASN A 105 8.39 0.38 -20.41
CA ASN A 105 9.66 0.48 -19.73
C ASN A 105 9.49 0.48 -18.22
N VAL A 106 10.54 0.07 -17.53
CA VAL A 106 10.79 0.37 -16.13
C VAL A 106 11.91 1.40 -16.07
N LEU A 107 11.65 2.56 -15.48
CA LEU A 107 12.67 3.52 -15.15
C LEU A 107 13.21 3.18 -13.76
N VAL A 108 14.52 3.12 -13.60
CA VAL A 108 15.18 2.95 -12.30
C VAL A 108 16.01 4.18 -12.03
N LEU A 109 15.71 4.88 -10.94
CA LEU A 109 16.55 5.96 -10.43
C LEU A 109 17.38 5.42 -9.26
N GLU A 110 18.70 5.63 -9.29
CA GLU A 110 19.63 5.12 -8.27
C GLU A 110 20.79 6.09 -8.03
N GLY A 111 21.30 6.09 -6.79
CA GLY A 111 22.49 6.82 -6.39
C GLY A 111 22.25 8.28 -6.02
N PRO A 112 23.30 9.01 -5.57
CA PRO A 112 23.16 10.36 -5.04
C PRO A 112 22.66 11.38 -6.07
N ASP A 113 22.97 11.16 -7.36
CA ASP A 113 22.59 12.05 -8.47
C ASP A 113 21.33 11.58 -9.21
N TRP A 114 20.61 10.59 -8.68
CA TRP A 114 19.41 10.00 -9.31
C TRP A 114 19.63 9.60 -10.77
N GLN A 115 20.69 8.81 -11.01
CA GLN A 115 21.00 8.30 -12.34
C GLN A 115 19.83 7.47 -12.86
N MET A 116 19.26 7.88 -14.00
CA MET A 116 18.10 7.24 -14.58
C MET A 116 18.49 6.18 -15.61
N ARG A 117 18.17 4.92 -15.31
CA ARG A 117 18.31 3.79 -16.23
C ARG A 117 16.95 3.38 -16.76
N ARG A 118 16.90 2.99 -18.03
CA ARG A 118 15.68 2.50 -18.68
C ARG A 118 15.82 1.01 -18.99
N LEU A 119 14.93 0.21 -18.43
CA LEU A 119 14.81 -1.22 -18.71
C LEU A 119 13.61 -1.43 -19.62
N LYS A 120 13.82 -2.05 -20.78
CA LYS A 120 12.74 -2.32 -21.75
C LYS A 120 11.97 -3.57 -21.37
N THR A 121 10.66 -3.56 -21.59
CA THR A 121 9.78 -4.72 -21.48
C THR A 121 9.02 -4.94 -22.80
N ASP A 122 8.58 -6.16 -23.05
CA ASP A 122 7.84 -6.47 -24.29
C ASP A 122 6.38 -6.01 -24.24
N THR A 123 5.82 -5.86 -23.04
CA THR A 123 4.43 -5.42 -22.84
C THR A 123 4.37 -4.22 -21.91
N LEU A 124 3.23 -3.53 -21.93
CA LEU A 124 2.98 -2.42 -21.03
C LEU A 124 3.07 -2.86 -19.57
N VAL A 125 3.88 -2.14 -18.80
CA VAL A 125 4.11 -2.42 -17.38
C VAL A 125 2.88 -2.00 -16.57
N ARG A 126 2.31 -2.95 -15.83
CA ARG A 126 1.16 -2.75 -14.96
C ARG A 126 1.56 -2.52 -13.50
N GLU A 127 2.67 -3.12 -13.10
CA GLU A 127 3.13 -3.14 -11.72
C GLU A 127 4.64 -3.31 -11.68
N VAL A 128 5.29 -2.59 -10.75
CA VAL A 128 6.72 -2.75 -10.44
C VAL A 128 6.90 -2.90 -8.94
N ALA A 129 7.83 -3.74 -8.54
CA ALA A 129 8.19 -3.91 -7.14
C ALA A 129 9.63 -4.42 -7.00
N TYR A 130 10.35 -3.91 -6.00
CA TYR A 130 11.51 -4.63 -5.48
C TYR A 130 11.04 -5.65 -4.44
N ARG A 131 11.58 -6.86 -4.54
CA ARG A 131 11.32 -7.99 -3.65
C ARG A 131 12.60 -8.81 -3.50
N GLY A 132 13.17 -8.81 -2.30
CA GLY A 132 14.46 -9.45 -2.03
C GLY A 132 15.54 -8.95 -3.00
N HIS A 133 16.17 -9.87 -3.71
CA HIS A 133 17.23 -9.57 -4.68
C HIS A 133 16.73 -9.28 -6.10
N TYR A 134 15.42 -9.12 -6.31
CA TYR A 134 14.83 -8.90 -7.63
C TYR A 134 14.11 -7.57 -7.74
N LEU A 135 14.22 -6.96 -8.92
CA LEU A 135 13.26 -6.01 -9.42
C LEU A 135 12.27 -6.77 -10.30
N MET A 136 10.98 -6.69 -9.97
CA MET A 136 9.89 -7.28 -10.73
C MET A 136 9.16 -6.21 -11.53
N ALA A 137 8.83 -6.53 -12.78
CA ALA A 137 7.83 -5.80 -13.55
C ALA A 137 6.84 -6.78 -14.16
N ARG A 138 5.58 -6.66 -13.74
CA ARG A 138 4.48 -7.42 -14.31
C ARG A 138 3.85 -6.61 -15.43
N GLY A 139 3.80 -7.22 -16.61
CA GLY A 139 3.16 -6.67 -17.79
C GLY A 139 1.78 -7.26 -18.04
N THR A 140 1.26 -7.05 -19.25
CA THR A 140 0.01 -7.68 -19.68
C THR A 140 0.34 -9.03 -20.33
N GLY A 141 0.28 -10.12 -19.57
CA GLY A 141 0.57 -11.48 -20.06
C GLY A 141 2.03 -11.91 -19.98
N ASN A 142 2.89 -11.14 -19.32
CA ASN A 142 4.26 -11.55 -19.01
C ASN A 142 4.78 -10.89 -17.73
N LEU A 143 5.92 -11.38 -17.27
CA LEU A 143 6.61 -10.88 -16.10
C LEU A 143 8.12 -10.88 -16.36
N HIS A 144 8.77 -9.78 -16.01
CA HIS A 144 10.21 -9.63 -16.04
C HIS A 144 10.76 -9.56 -14.62
N LEU A 145 11.83 -10.31 -14.37
CA LEU A 145 12.66 -10.19 -13.18
C LEU A 145 14.06 -9.78 -13.62
N TRP A 146 14.59 -8.73 -13.00
CA TRP A 146 16.00 -8.37 -13.05
C TRP A 146 16.63 -8.59 -11.69
N GLN A 147 17.93 -8.86 -11.66
CA GLN A 147 18.70 -8.76 -10.42
C GLN A 147 18.69 -7.30 -9.95
N ALA A 148 18.27 -7.04 -8.72
CA ALA A 148 18.08 -5.69 -8.19
C ALA A 148 19.39 -4.87 -8.12
N SER A 149 20.54 -5.54 -7.96
CA SER A 149 21.86 -4.89 -7.84
C SER A 149 22.50 -4.58 -9.19
N SER A 150 22.30 -5.43 -10.20
CA SER A 150 22.98 -5.31 -11.50
C SER A 150 22.06 -4.85 -12.63
N LEU A 151 20.74 -4.91 -12.40
CA LEU A 151 19.67 -4.73 -13.38
C LEU A 151 19.82 -5.61 -14.63
N LYS A 152 20.56 -6.73 -14.51
CA LYS A 152 20.61 -7.76 -15.55
C LYS A 152 19.33 -8.58 -15.50
N VAL A 153 18.78 -8.91 -16.67
CA VAL A 153 17.61 -9.78 -16.78
C VAL A 153 17.93 -11.12 -16.13
N TYR A 154 17.17 -11.46 -15.11
CA TYR A 154 17.25 -12.74 -14.44
C TYR A 154 16.33 -13.75 -15.14
N TRP A 155 15.07 -13.38 -15.32
CA TRP A 155 14.08 -14.26 -15.92
C TRP A 155 12.97 -13.45 -16.59
N ARG A 156 12.48 -13.98 -17.71
CA ARG A 156 11.26 -13.55 -18.38
C ARG A 156 10.31 -14.74 -18.37
N LEU A 157 9.13 -14.55 -17.77
CA LEU A 157 8.06 -15.51 -17.74
C LEU A 157 6.93 -15.01 -18.65
N ASP A 158 6.70 -15.73 -19.74
CA ASP A 158 5.53 -15.51 -20.59
C ASP A 158 4.39 -16.37 -20.06
N GLN A 159 3.34 -15.71 -19.55
CA GLN A 159 2.13 -16.35 -19.04
C GLN A 159 0.92 -15.49 -19.45
N PRO A 160 0.24 -15.84 -20.55
CA PRO A 160 -0.92 -15.11 -21.02
C PRO A 160 -1.95 -14.90 -19.91
N TYR A 161 -2.63 -13.75 -19.89
CA TYR A 161 -3.64 -13.41 -18.88
C TYR A 161 -3.15 -13.37 -17.42
N LEU A 162 -1.86 -13.14 -17.21
CA LEU A 162 -1.30 -12.86 -15.88
C LEU A 162 -1.92 -11.59 -15.27
N LEU A 163 -2.61 -11.74 -14.15
CA LEU A 163 -3.30 -10.64 -13.46
C LEU A 163 -2.57 -10.18 -12.20
N HIS A 164 -1.95 -11.10 -11.46
CA HIS A 164 -1.29 -10.82 -10.20
C HIS A 164 0.02 -11.59 -10.06
N SER A 165 0.97 -11.02 -9.34
CA SER A 165 2.21 -11.70 -9.00
C SER A 165 2.81 -11.12 -7.73
N ASP A 166 3.51 -11.94 -6.98
CA ASP A 166 4.39 -11.47 -5.91
C ASP A 166 5.61 -12.37 -5.83
N VAL A 167 6.71 -11.82 -5.35
CA VAL A 167 7.96 -12.55 -5.11
C VAL A 167 8.19 -12.55 -3.61
N SER A 168 8.49 -13.72 -3.05
CA SER A 168 8.84 -13.84 -1.64
C SER A 168 10.06 -12.96 -1.30
N ARG A 169 10.11 -12.41 -0.09
CA ARG A 169 11.18 -11.51 0.35
C ARG A 169 12.54 -12.21 0.38
N ASP A 170 12.56 -13.50 0.70
CA ASP A 170 13.75 -14.37 0.58
C ASP A 170 14.20 -14.61 -0.87
N GLY A 171 13.41 -14.19 -1.88
CA GLY A 171 13.69 -14.34 -3.30
C GLY A 171 13.64 -15.78 -3.80
N ARG A 172 13.04 -16.71 -3.04
CA ARG A 172 12.96 -18.12 -3.40
C ARG A 172 11.78 -18.44 -4.31
N TRP A 173 10.64 -17.78 -4.11
CA TRP A 173 9.37 -18.12 -4.72
C TRP A 173 8.81 -16.96 -5.53
N LEU A 174 8.23 -17.28 -6.69
CA LEU A 174 7.34 -16.39 -7.43
C LEU A 174 5.96 -17.01 -7.43
N ALA A 175 4.96 -16.27 -6.94
CA ALA A 175 3.56 -16.61 -7.11
C ALA A 175 2.99 -15.84 -8.29
N THR A 176 2.21 -16.51 -9.14
CA THR A 176 1.45 -15.88 -10.21
C THR A 176 -0.01 -16.28 -10.17
N GLY A 177 -0.89 -15.33 -10.42
CA GLY A 177 -2.34 -15.51 -10.54
C GLY A 177 -2.77 -15.20 -11.96
N CYS A 178 -3.28 -16.20 -12.65
CA CYS A 178 -3.65 -16.13 -14.06
C CYS A 178 -5.15 -16.36 -14.24
N PHE A 179 -5.73 -15.71 -15.26
CA PHE A 179 -7.13 -15.93 -15.63
C PHE A 179 -7.38 -17.42 -15.94
N GLU A 180 -8.36 -18.05 -15.29
CA GLU A 180 -8.75 -19.48 -15.42
C GLU A 180 -7.72 -20.53 -14.96
N GLU A 181 -6.43 -20.20 -14.85
CA GLU A 181 -5.39 -21.17 -14.47
C GLU A 181 -5.11 -21.27 -12.97
N GLY A 182 -5.73 -20.42 -12.13
CA GLY A 182 -5.46 -20.43 -10.70
C GLY A 182 -4.13 -19.81 -10.29
N ILE A 183 -3.54 -20.34 -9.22
CA ILE A 183 -2.26 -19.90 -8.66
C ILE A 183 -1.15 -20.87 -9.05
N ARG A 184 -0.06 -20.32 -9.62
CA ARG A 184 1.19 -21.05 -9.87
C ARG A 184 2.28 -20.53 -8.95
N ILE A 185 3.07 -21.45 -8.39
CA ILE A 185 4.26 -21.13 -7.62
C ILE A 185 5.48 -21.65 -8.38
N PHE A 186 6.46 -20.79 -8.59
CA PHE A 186 7.73 -21.11 -9.23
C PHE A 186 8.87 -21.01 -8.24
N ASP A 187 9.74 -22.02 -8.23
CA ASP A 187 11.05 -21.93 -7.56
C ASP A 187 11.94 -21.04 -8.43
N LEU A 188 12.32 -19.87 -7.93
CA LEU A 188 13.09 -18.90 -8.69
C LEU A 188 14.52 -19.39 -8.96
N ARG A 189 15.13 -20.16 -8.05
CA ARG A 189 16.48 -20.72 -8.22
C ARG A 189 16.56 -21.66 -9.41
N THR A 190 15.52 -22.47 -9.62
CA THR A 190 15.45 -23.45 -10.73
C THR A 190 14.65 -22.96 -11.93
N ARG A 191 13.83 -21.92 -11.74
CA ARG A 191 12.87 -21.36 -12.72
C ARG A 191 11.86 -22.40 -13.22
N ARG A 192 11.49 -23.32 -12.33
CA ARG A 192 10.50 -24.36 -12.60
C ARG A 192 9.26 -24.14 -11.74
N GLN A 193 8.11 -24.47 -12.30
CA GLN A 193 6.87 -24.51 -11.53
C GLN A 193 7.01 -25.60 -10.47
N ALA A 194 6.86 -25.21 -9.21
CA ALA A 194 6.89 -26.11 -8.06
C ALA A 194 5.48 -26.56 -7.68
N LEU A 195 4.51 -25.64 -7.69
CA LEU A 195 3.12 -25.92 -7.30
C LEU A 195 2.13 -25.26 -8.24
N HIS A 196 0.92 -25.79 -8.21
CA HIS A 196 -0.24 -25.26 -8.91
C HIS A 196 -1.49 -25.62 -8.11
N PHE A 197 -2.26 -24.63 -7.67
CA PHE A 197 -3.49 -24.88 -6.90
C PHE A 197 -4.61 -23.90 -7.28
N GLU A 198 -5.85 -24.28 -6.92
CA GLU A 198 -7.08 -23.52 -7.16
C GLU A 198 -7.37 -23.27 -8.66
N GLN A 199 -7.28 -24.34 -9.45
CA GLN A 199 -7.64 -24.32 -10.88
C GLN A 199 -9.04 -23.75 -11.12
N GLY A 200 -9.19 -22.90 -12.14
CA GLY A 200 -10.45 -22.23 -12.47
C GLY A 200 -10.80 -21.02 -11.61
N LEU A 201 -10.00 -20.69 -10.59
CA LEU A 201 -10.24 -19.52 -9.72
C LEU A 201 -9.08 -18.54 -9.77
N THR A 202 -9.30 -17.37 -10.37
CA THR A 202 -8.26 -16.35 -10.44
C THR A 202 -8.30 -15.44 -9.22
N PRO A 203 -7.21 -15.35 -8.44
CA PRO A 203 -7.15 -14.40 -7.35
C PRO A 203 -7.13 -12.97 -7.90
N ALA A 204 -7.77 -12.06 -7.18
CA ALA A 204 -7.71 -10.61 -7.34
C ALA A 204 -6.52 -9.97 -6.59
N GLY A 205 -5.64 -10.79 -6.02
CA GLY A 205 -4.40 -10.36 -5.37
C GLY A 205 -3.66 -11.51 -4.70
N LEU A 206 -2.34 -11.36 -4.62
CA LEU A 206 -1.38 -12.33 -4.09
C LEU A 206 -0.32 -11.58 -3.29
N ASP A 207 -0.06 -12.00 -2.06
CA ASP A 207 1.03 -11.44 -1.23
C ASP A 207 1.64 -12.53 -0.34
N PHE A 208 2.97 -12.65 -0.39
CA PHE A 208 3.71 -13.47 0.57
C PHE A 208 3.75 -12.80 1.95
N CYS A 209 3.52 -13.59 2.99
CA CYS A 209 3.52 -13.15 4.39
C CYS A 209 4.07 -14.24 5.32
N HIS A 210 4.17 -13.94 6.61
CA HIS A 210 4.66 -14.85 7.63
C HIS A 210 6.07 -15.40 7.29
N GLN A 211 7.02 -14.48 7.06
CA GLN A 211 8.39 -14.83 6.64
C GLN A 211 8.41 -15.68 5.36
N ASP A 212 7.54 -15.35 4.40
CA ASP A 212 7.35 -16.04 3.12
C ASP A 212 6.88 -17.50 3.22
N GLN A 213 6.50 -17.96 4.41
CA GLN A 213 5.97 -19.31 4.60
C GLN A 213 4.52 -19.41 4.12
N TRP A 214 3.78 -18.30 4.11
CA TRP A 214 2.40 -18.26 3.69
C TRP A 214 2.20 -17.36 2.47
N LEU A 215 1.20 -17.72 1.66
CA LEU A 215 0.70 -16.90 0.56
C LEU A 215 -0.77 -16.55 0.85
N ALA A 216 -1.05 -15.26 0.96
CA ALA A 216 -2.42 -14.76 1.00
C ALA A 216 -2.92 -14.56 -0.43
N ALA A 217 -4.10 -15.09 -0.72
CA ALA A 217 -4.81 -14.89 -1.98
C ALA A 217 -6.22 -14.39 -1.71
N CYS A 218 -6.70 -13.46 -2.53
CA CYS A 218 -8.08 -12.97 -2.44
C CYS A 218 -8.85 -13.33 -3.69
N TYR A 219 -10.04 -13.90 -3.55
CA TYR A 219 -10.88 -14.34 -4.66
C TYR A 219 -12.13 -13.47 -4.78
N ARG A 220 -12.43 -13.06 -6.01
CA ARG A 220 -13.58 -12.19 -6.31
C ARG A 220 -14.40 -12.79 -7.45
N PHE A 221 -15.64 -13.15 -7.16
CA PHE A 221 -16.55 -13.82 -8.07
C PHE A 221 -17.52 -12.80 -8.67
N ARG A 222 -17.31 -12.45 -9.94
CA ARG A 222 -18.25 -11.57 -10.66
C ARG A 222 -19.65 -12.18 -10.65
N GLY A 223 -20.62 -11.39 -10.19
CA GLY A 223 -22.03 -11.79 -10.12
C GLY A 223 -22.38 -12.72 -8.95
N ARG A 224 -21.42 -13.17 -8.14
CA ARG A 224 -21.64 -14.02 -6.95
C ARG A 224 -20.84 -13.51 -5.73
N PRO A 225 -21.11 -12.27 -5.27
CA PRO A 225 -20.32 -11.64 -4.20
C PRO A 225 -20.31 -12.41 -2.88
N ASN A 226 -21.28 -13.29 -2.63
CA ASN A 226 -21.33 -14.13 -1.42
C ASN A 226 -20.24 -15.21 -1.38
N LEU A 227 -19.55 -15.46 -2.50
CA LEU A 227 -18.43 -16.39 -2.58
C LEU A 227 -17.08 -15.70 -2.42
N ASP A 228 -17.06 -14.37 -2.31
CA ASP A 228 -15.84 -13.59 -2.17
C ASP A 228 -15.17 -13.88 -0.81
N HIS A 229 -13.88 -14.19 -0.84
CA HIS A 229 -13.12 -14.50 0.36
C HIS A 229 -11.62 -14.26 0.17
N ALA A 230 -10.90 -14.14 1.28
CA ALA A 230 -9.45 -14.34 1.29
C ALA A 230 -9.12 -15.75 1.80
N ARG A 231 -7.99 -16.30 1.33
CA ARG A 231 -7.50 -17.62 1.71
C ARG A 231 -5.99 -17.54 1.89
N LEU A 232 -5.48 -18.21 2.91
CA LEU A 232 -4.05 -18.36 3.12
C LEU A 232 -3.65 -19.79 2.80
N TYR A 233 -2.44 -19.94 2.25
CA TYR A 233 -1.85 -21.22 1.90
C TYR A 233 -0.42 -21.29 2.42
N GLU A 234 0.03 -22.47 2.82
CA GLU A 234 1.44 -22.74 3.03
C GLU A 234 2.15 -22.71 1.67
N ALA A 235 3.12 -21.81 1.50
CA ALA A 235 3.79 -21.53 0.23
C ALA A 235 4.52 -22.74 -0.37
N CYS A 236 5.01 -23.66 0.48
CA CYS A 236 5.79 -24.82 0.05
C CYS A 236 4.93 -26.05 -0.30
N SER A 237 3.67 -26.11 0.16
CA SER A 237 2.80 -27.28 -0.04
C SER A 237 1.48 -26.94 -0.74
N GLY A 238 1.07 -25.68 -0.76
CA GLY A 238 -0.24 -25.23 -1.24
C GLY A 238 -1.40 -25.62 -0.32
N LYS A 239 -1.13 -26.17 0.87
CA LYS A 239 -2.18 -26.52 1.82
C LYS A 239 -2.80 -25.27 2.43
N PRO A 240 -4.13 -25.22 2.61
CA PRO A 240 -4.76 -24.07 3.24
C PRO A 240 -4.34 -23.91 4.70
N VAL A 241 -4.19 -22.66 5.12
CA VAL A 241 -3.91 -22.24 6.50
C VAL A 241 -5.15 -21.56 7.05
N GLY A 242 -5.73 -22.12 8.13
CA GLY A 242 -6.98 -21.64 8.73
C GLY A 242 -8.22 -21.87 7.85
N PRO A 243 -9.38 -21.29 8.19
CA PRO A 243 -10.59 -21.28 7.35
C PRO A 243 -10.55 -20.16 6.29
N PRO A 244 -11.44 -20.18 5.28
CA PRO A 244 -11.61 -19.05 4.38
C PRO A 244 -12.10 -17.81 5.16
N LEU A 245 -11.59 -16.64 4.79
CA LEU A 245 -11.96 -15.37 5.40
C LEU A 245 -13.04 -14.71 4.53
N GLU A 246 -14.30 -15.01 4.86
CA GLU A 246 -15.46 -14.60 4.07
C GLU A 246 -15.88 -13.16 4.38
N GLU A 247 -15.97 -12.35 3.33
CA GLU A 247 -16.49 -10.99 3.40
C GLU A 247 -17.19 -10.68 2.06
N PRO A 248 -18.52 -10.86 1.99
CA PRO A 248 -19.26 -10.73 0.75
C PRO A 248 -19.05 -9.38 0.06
N GLY A 249 -18.83 -9.43 -1.25
CA GLY A 249 -18.59 -8.22 -2.04
C GLY A 249 -17.22 -7.60 -1.78
N LEU A 250 -16.21 -8.42 -1.50
CA LEU A 250 -14.80 -8.05 -1.37
C LEU A 250 -14.40 -7.12 -2.52
N ARG A 251 -13.79 -5.98 -2.16
CA ARG A 251 -13.30 -4.95 -3.08
C ARG A 251 -11.80 -4.71 -2.95
N GLY A 252 -11.24 -4.93 -1.77
CA GLY A 252 -9.82 -4.75 -1.44
C GLY A 252 -9.42 -5.64 -0.29
N TYR A 253 -8.11 -5.78 -0.12
CA TYR A 253 -7.52 -6.52 0.99
C TYR A 253 -6.11 -5.99 1.28
N ALA A 254 -5.63 -6.28 2.48
CA ALA A 254 -4.23 -6.14 2.86
C ALA A 254 -3.86 -7.21 3.89
N VAL A 255 -2.63 -7.71 3.84
CA VAL A 255 -2.10 -8.67 4.82
C VAL A 255 -0.92 -8.07 5.55
N SER A 256 -0.84 -8.27 6.87
CA SER A 256 0.32 -7.86 7.65
C SER A 256 1.54 -8.71 7.29
N ARG A 257 2.76 -8.15 7.41
CA ARG A 257 3.98 -8.88 7.00
C ARG A 257 4.19 -10.18 7.77
N ASP A 258 3.77 -10.20 9.04
CA ASP A 258 3.81 -11.38 9.91
C ASP A 258 2.69 -12.39 9.62
N GLY A 259 1.74 -12.08 8.73
CA GLY A 259 0.60 -12.94 8.38
C GLY A 259 -0.44 -13.08 9.49
N GLN A 260 -0.34 -12.31 10.59
CA GLN A 260 -1.25 -12.44 11.73
C GLN A 260 -2.58 -11.72 11.53
N LYS A 261 -2.66 -10.80 10.56
CA LYS A 261 -3.86 -10.04 10.26
C LYS A 261 -4.10 -9.94 8.77
N VAL A 262 -5.36 -10.12 8.40
CA VAL A 262 -5.86 -9.81 7.06
C VAL A 262 -6.98 -8.80 7.19
N LEU A 263 -6.80 -7.64 6.57
CA LEU A 263 -7.84 -6.67 6.35
C LEU A 263 -8.57 -7.05 5.06
N ILE A 264 -9.89 -7.20 5.14
CA ILE A 264 -10.75 -7.36 3.96
C ILE A 264 -11.74 -6.22 3.94
N ARG A 265 -11.86 -5.57 2.78
CA ARG A 265 -12.79 -4.48 2.59
C ARG A 265 -13.89 -4.88 1.61
N SER A 266 -15.15 -4.73 2.03
CA SER A 266 -16.33 -4.78 1.18
C SER A 266 -16.85 -3.37 0.87
N GLN A 267 -18.04 -3.28 0.29
CA GLN A 267 -18.71 -2.00 0.05
C GLN A 267 -19.22 -1.34 1.34
N ALA A 268 -19.47 -2.12 2.39
CA ALA A 268 -20.11 -1.65 3.62
C ALA A 268 -19.17 -1.55 4.83
N ARG A 269 -18.02 -2.22 4.80
CA ARG A 269 -17.11 -2.29 5.94
C ARG A 269 -15.70 -2.69 5.54
N ALA A 270 -14.78 -2.39 6.45
CA ALA A 270 -13.48 -3.03 6.55
C ALA A 270 -13.48 -3.94 7.78
N THR A 271 -13.15 -5.21 7.58
CA THR A 271 -13.05 -6.23 8.63
C THR A 271 -11.61 -6.71 8.73
N VAL A 272 -11.06 -6.73 9.94
CA VAL A 272 -9.76 -7.36 10.23
C VAL A 272 -10.00 -8.75 10.78
N PHE A 273 -9.31 -9.73 10.23
CA PHE A 273 -9.38 -11.14 10.61
C PHE A 273 -8.06 -11.61 11.21
N GLU A 274 -8.16 -12.53 12.15
CA GLU A 274 -7.06 -13.42 12.56
C GLU A 274 -7.08 -14.66 11.64
N PRO A 275 -6.08 -14.85 10.76
CA PRO A 275 -6.19 -15.82 9.68
C PRO A 275 -6.29 -17.28 10.11
N LEU A 276 -5.63 -17.65 11.21
CA LEU A 276 -5.60 -19.04 11.68
C LEU A 276 -6.96 -19.54 12.18
N SER A 277 -7.69 -18.69 12.91
CA SER A 277 -9.01 -19.04 13.46
C SER A 277 -10.17 -18.57 12.59
N GLY A 278 -9.95 -17.61 11.68
CA GLY A 278 -11.01 -16.91 10.95
C GLY A 278 -11.78 -15.89 11.80
N ARG A 279 -11.34 -15.63 13.04
CA ARG A 279 -12.02 -14.71 13.95
C ARG A 279 -11.92 -13.27 13.44
N LYS A 280 -13.05 -12.56 13.45
CA LYS A 280 -13.11 -11.11 13.21
C LYS A 280 -12.58 -10.39 14.45
N LEU A 281 -11.46 -9.68 14.31
CA LEU A 281 -10.80 -8.95 15.39
C LEU A 281 -11.40 -7.55 15.58
N ALA A 282 -11.56 -6.83 14.48
CA ALA A 282 -12.08 -5.47 14.47
C ALA A 282 -12.88 -5.20 13.20
N GLN A 283 -13.81 -4.26 13.28
CA GLN A 283 -14.58 -3.78 12.14
C GLN A 283 -14.66 -2.27 12.18
N ASN A 284 -14.51 -1.67 11.00
CA ASN A 284 -14.77 -0.26 10.78
C ASN A 284 -15.89 -0.16 9.71
N PRO A 285 -17.08 0.36 10.07
CA PRO A 285 -18.13 0.63 9.08
C PRO A 285 -17.61 1.62 8.04
N LEU A 286 -17.70 1.26 6.76
CA LEU A 286 -17.26 2.12 5.67
C LEU A 286 -18.48 2.47 4.82
N ASP A 287 -18.72 3.76 4.61
CA ASP A 287 -19.82 4.21 3.77
C ASP A 287 -19.36 4.35 2.30
N THR A 288 -18.94 3.23 1.70
CA THR A 288 -18.51 3.06 0.30
C THR A 288 -17.01 3.27 -0.03
N ARG A 289 -16.63 3.04 -1.30
CA ARG A 289 -15.28 2.72 -1.86
C ARG A 289 -14.10 3.47 -1.21
N VAL A 290 -13.11 2.71 -0.75
CA VAL A 290 -11.99 3.22 0.04
C VAL A 290 -10.63 2.72 -0.47
N ILE A 291 -9.59 3.56 -0.38
CA ILE A 291 -8.19 3.10 -0.32
C ILE A 291 -7.97 2.51 1.06
N ASP A 292 -7.71 1.21 1.11
CA ASP A 292 -7.37 0.46 2.30
C ASP A 292 -5.88 0.17 2.34
N SER A 293 -5.27 0.39 3.49
CA SER A 293 -3.88 0.06 3.72
C SER A 293 -3.67 -0.35 5.17
N LEU A 294 -2.82 -1.34 5.37
CA LEU A 294 -2.50 -1.91 6.67
C LEU A 294 -1.01 -1.65 6.95
N SER A 295 -0.69 -1.22 8.17
CA SER A 295 0.71 -1.07 8.58
C SER A 295 1.43 -2.43 8.51
N PRO A 296 2.77 -2.46 8.34
CA PRO A 296 3.51 -3.70 8.21
C PRO A 296 3.33 -4.68 9.38
N ASP A 297 3.31 -4.18 10.62
CA ASP A 297 2.96 -4.93 11.85
C ASP A 297 1.46 -5.26 12.00
N GLY A 298 0.63 -4.81 11.08
CA GLY A 298 -0.81 -4.98 11.12
C GLY A 298 -1.52 -4.22 12.23
N ARG A 299 -0.86 -3.38 13.03
CA ARG A 299 -1.49 -2.69 14.16
C ARG A 299 -2.48 -1.61 13.70
N TRP A 300 -2.16 -0.91 12.62
CA TRP A 300 -2.91 0.25 12.16
C TRP A 300 -3.52 0.00 10.79
N ALA A 301 -4.76 0.43 10.62
CA ALA A 301 -5.41 0.45 9.32
C ALA A 301 -5.79 1.88 8.96
N ALA A 302 -5.63 2.21 7.69
CA ALA A 302 -5.98 3.49 7.12
C ALA A 302 -7.09 3.29 6.07
N THR A 303 -8.17 4.04 6.21
CA THR A 303 -9.35 3.97 5.36
C THR A 303 -9.83 5.37 5.01
N THR A 304 -10.08 5.64 3.73
CA THR A 304 -10.60 6.91 3.19
C THR A 304 -11.99 6.72 2.59
N PRO A 305 -13.05 7.35 3.12
CA PRO A 305 -14.35 7.38 2.45
C PRO A 305 -14.26 8.10 1.08
N PRO A 306 -15.10 7.76 0.08
CA PRO A 306 -15.04 8.39 -1.22
C PRO A 306 -15.40 9.87 -1.16
N ASP A 307 -14.81 10.65 -2.07
CA ASP A 307 -14.94 12.11 -2.19
C ASP A 307 -14.62 12.90 -0.90
N CYS A 308 -14.06 12.23 0.10
CA CYS A 308 -13.63 12.83 1.35
C CYS A 308 -12.17 13.20 1.28
N ARG A 309 -11.85 14.31 1.93
CA ARG A 309 -10.49 14.85 2.07
C ARG A 309 -9.80 14.36 3.34
N VAL A 310 -10.17 13.17 3.82
CA VAL A 310 -9.80 12.64 5.14
C VAL A 310 -9.42 11.17 5.03
N VAL A 311 -8.26 10.82 5.59
CA VAL A 311 -7.91 9.43 5.89
C VAL A 311 -8.27 9.15 7.35
N VAL A 312 -9.13 8.16 7.58
CA VAL A 312 -9.45 7.65 8.92
C VAL A 312 -8.41 6.60 9.28
N LEU A 313 -7.64 6.87 10.33
CA LEU A 313 -6.66 5.95 10.89
C LEU A 313 -7.24 5.30 12.14
N TRP A 314 -7.13 3.98 12.26
CA TRP A 314 -7.75 3.23 13.35
C TRP A 314 -6.93 2.01 13.79
N ASP A 315 -7.17 1.59 15.03
CA ASP A 315 -6.51 0.45 15.67
C ASP A 315 -7.23 -0.86 15.30
N THR A 316 -6.48 -1.79 14.72
CA THR A 316 -7.00 -3.09 14.26
C THR A 316 -7.28 -4.08 15.39
N GLN A 317 -6.86 -3.81 16.63
CA GLN A 317 -7.15 -4.68 17.77
C GLN A 317 -8.54 -4.46 18.35
N ASN A 318 -9.04 -3.22 18.32
CA ASN A 318 -10.29 -2.84 18.98
C ASN A 318 -11.24 -2.02 18.08
N GLY A 319 -10.82 -1.67 16.86
CA GLY A 319 -11.61 -0.89 15.90
C GLY A 319 -11.69 0.60 16.18
N GLN A 320 -10.99 1.11 17.21
CA GLN A 320 -11.10 2.52 17.60
C GLN A 320 -10.38 3.43 16.60
N VAL A 321 -11.05 4.52 16.23
CA VAL A 321 -10.45 5.59 15.42
C VAL A 321 -9.39 6.30 16.24
N LEU A 322 -8.16 6.32 15.73
CA LEU A 322 -7.02 6.98 16.32
C LEU A 322 -6.96 8.46 15.91
N ALA A 323 -7.15 8.74 14.61
CA ALA A 323 -7.07 10.09 14.06
C ALA A 323 -7.76 10.20 12.70
N ASN A 324 -8.19 11.42 12.37
CA ASN A 324 -8.65 11.80 11.04
C ASN A 324 -7.61 12.71 10.38
N LEU A 325 -6.92 12.19 9.37
CA LEU A 325 -5.82 12.88 8.69
C LEU A 325 -6.38 13.70 7.53
N SER A 326 -6.46 15.03 7.71
CA SER A 326 -6.96 15.94 6.69
C SER A 326 -5.94 16.16 5.57
N HIS A 327 -6.41 16.06 4.32
CA HIS A 327 -5.63 16.19 3.09
C HIS A 327 -6.24 17.29 2.19
N PRO A 328 -5.46 18.05 1.39
CA PRO A 328 -6.02 19.14 0.57
C PRO A 328 -7.05 18.70 -0.48
N GLN A 329 -6.86 17.52 -1.06
CA GLN A 329 -7.79 16.88 -2.01
C GLN A 329 -8.08 15.45 -1.59
N ALA A 330 -9.05 14.81 -2.28
CA ALA A 330 -9.39 13.42 -2.05
C ALA A 330 -8.13 12.53 -2.20
N PRO A 331 -7.76 11.76 -1.16
CA PRO A 331 -6.63 10.86 -1.23
C PRO A 331 -6.79 9.86 -2.39
N THR A 332 -5.71 9.65 -3.14
CA THR A 332 -5.59 8.73 -4.25
C THR A 332 -4.74 7.50 -3.91
N PHE A 333 -3.84 7.61 -2.93
CA PHE A 333 -3.01 6.51 -2.47
C PHE A 333 -2.58 6.67 -1.00
N ILE A 334 -2.34 5.54 -0.33
CA ILE A 334 -1.79 5.47 1.03
C ILE A 334 -0.69 4.41 1.06
N ASP A 335 0.53 4.84 1.38
CA ASP A 335 1.72 3.98 1.43
C ASP A 335 2.29 3.92 2.86
N TRP A 336 2.27 2.74 3.47
CA TRP A 336 2.96 2.51 4.74
C TRP A 336 4.40 2.04 4.47
N TRP A 337 5.36 2.86 4.90
CA TRP A 337 6.78 2.56 4.71
C TRP A 337 7.48 2.16 6.02
N SER A 338 6.80 2.28 7.15
CA SER A 338 7.15 1.67 8.44
C SER A 338 5.90 1.42 9.28
N ASP A 339 6.02 0.79 10.45
CA ASP A 339 4.89 0.56 11.37
C ASP A 339 4.24 1.84 11.89
N ARG A 340 4.92 2.98 11.76
CA ARG A 340 4.48 4.26 12.33
C ARG A 340 4.52 5.41 11.34
N ASN A 341 4.94 5.17 10.10
CA ASN A 341 5.02 6.21 9.10
C ASN A 341 4.24 5.81 7.85
N LEU A 342 3.39 6.73 7.41
CA LEU A 342 2.67 6.60 6.16
C LEU A 342 2.80 7.87 5.31
N THR A 343 2.66 7.69 4.01
CA THR A 343 2.53 8.77 3.04
C THR A 343 1.15 8.71 2.42
N VAL A 344 0.47 9.84 2.35
CA VAL A 344 -0.81 10.00 1.68
C VAL A 344 -0.58 10.85 0.44
N SER A 345 -1.12 10.45 -0.71
CA SER A 345 -1.12 11.27 -1.92
C SER A 345 -2.53 11.65 -2.34
N GLY A 346 -2.67 12.82 -2.96
CA GLY A 346 -3.93 13.31 -3.54
C GLY A 346 -3.80 14.80 -3.90
N GLY A 347 -3.24 15.10 -5.07
CA GLY A 347 -2.87 16.46 -5.48
C GLY A 347 -1.54 16.93 -4.88
N SER A 348 -1.28 16.62 -3.62
CA SER A 348 0.02 16.75 -2.95
C SER A 348 0.40 15.43 -2.26
N ALA A 349 1.62 15.35 -1.72
CA ALA A 349 2.06 14.28 -0.84
C ALA A 349 2.12 14.80 0.60
N ALA A 350 1.62 14.03 1.57
CA ALA A 350 1.72 14.32 2.99
C ALA A 350 2.32 13.13 3.74
N ILE A 351 3.39 13.39 4.51
CA ILE A 351 4.01 12.38 5.38
C ILE A 351 3.44 12.51 6.78
N TRP A 352 2.98 11.40 7.35
CA TRP A 352 2.42 11.31 8.70
C TRP A 352 3.20 10.32 9.54
N GLN A 353 3.38 10.68 10.82
CA GLN A 353 4.07 9.87 11.81
C GLN A 353 3.22 9.66 13.05
N LEU A 354 3.08 8.40 13.46
CA LEU A 354 2.42 7.97 14.69
C LEU A 354 3.43 8.04 15.86
N ARG A 355 3.06 8.71 16.94
CA ARG A 355 3.89 8.81 18.15
C ARG A 355 3.96 7.47 18.88
N PRO A 356 5.12 7.11 19.49
CA PRO A 356 5.20 6.03 20.45
C PRO A 356 4.21 6.24 21.61
N ALA A 357 3.68 5.14 22.17
CA ALA A 357 2.86 5.25 23.38
C ALA A 357 3.74 5.77 24.53
N GLY A 358 3.29 6.80 25.24
CA GLY A 358 3.92 7.29 26.48
C GLY A 358 4.89 8.48 26.33
N THR A 359 5.15 8.99 25.13
CA THR A 359 5.90 10.26 24.96
C THR A 359 4.96 11.45 25.11
N LYS A 360 4.92 12.06 26.31
CA LYS A 360 4.54 13.46 26.49
C LYS A 360 5.73 14.36 26.14
N LEU A 361 5.43 15.59 25.74
CA LEU A 361 6.39 16.64 25.36
C LEU A 361 7.51 16.83 26.38
#